data_AF-A0A4Y8PV71-F1
#
_entry.id   AF-A0A4Y8PV71-F1
#
_cell.length_a   1.000
_cell.length_b   1.000
_cell.length_c   1.000
_cell.angle_alpha   90.00
_cell.angle_beta   90.00
_cell.angle_gamma   90.00
#
_symmetry.space_group_name_H-M   'P 1'
#
loop_
_entity.id
_entity.type
_entity.pdbx_description
1 polymer ?
#
loop_
_entity_poly.entity_id
_entity_poly.type
_entity_poly.pdbx_seq_one_letter_code
_entity_poly.pdbx_strand_id
1 'polypeptide(L)'
;MKILAFLLLERSISQFRLELTNALITNDIDSHKVNNFPYDEVVKAGLKQNSDYWAELALKWFIDEPFESMEVIELLRGALHSTWASQRLRHRIKKLLLK
;
A
#
# COMPACT_ATOMS: atom_id res chain seq x y z
N MET A 1 -16.71 11.79 -4.99
CA MET A 1 -16.76 10.76 -3.93
C MET A 1 -15.33 10.25 -3.74
N LYS A 2 -14.60 10.71 -2.72
CA LYS A 2 -13.24 10.20 -2.44
C LYS A 2 -13.42 8.79 -1.87
N ILE A 3 -13.23 7.77 -2.70
CA ILE A 3 -13.16 6.38 -2.23
C ILE A 3 -12.08 6.34 -1.15
N LEU A 4 -12.40 5.79 0.02
CA LEU A 4 -11.45 5.58 1.12
C LEU A 4 -10.53 4.41 0.75
N ALA A 5 -9.79 4.55 -0.35
CA ALA A 5 -9.00 3.47 -0.95
C ALA A 5 -8.01 2.85 0.05
N PHE A 6 -7.53 3.64 1.01
CA PHE A 6 -6.67 3.18 2.09
C PHE A 6 -7.33 2.13 3.01
N LEU A 7 -8.65 2.04 3.08
CA LEU A 7 -9.34 0.98 3.86
C LEU A 7 -9.04 -0.42 3.31
N LEU A 8 -8.67 -0.53 2.03
CA LEU A 8 -8.25 -1.81 1.45
C LEU A 8 -7.01 -2.36 2.15
N LEU A 9 -6.15 -1.49 2.71
CA LEU A 9 -4.92 -1.85 3.43
C LEU A 9 -5.17 -2.65 4.72
N GLU A 10 -6.41 -2.68 5.23
CA GLU A 10 -6.75 -3.48 6.41
C GLU A 10 -6.61 -4.99 6.16
N ARG A 11 -6.68 -5.42 4.89
CA ARG A 11 -6.44 -6.80 4.45
C ARG A 11 -4.98 -6.95 4.04
N SER A 12 -4.44 -8.17 4.00
CA SER A 12 -3.15 -8.37 3.34
C SER A 12 -3.30 -8.25 1.82
N ILE A 13 -2.23 -7.88 1.11
CA ILE A 13 -2.28 -7.77 -0.35
C ILE A 13 -2.65 -9.11 -1.00
N SER A 14 -2.16 -10.23 -0.48
CA SER A 14 -2.50 -11.57 -0.98
C SER A 14 -3.98 -11.91 -0.79
N GLN A 15 -4.56 -11.55 0.37
CA GLN A 15 -6.00 -11.73 0.62
C GLN A 15 -6.82 -10.90 -0.36
N PHE A 16 -6.48 -9.61 -0.50
CA PHE A 16 -7.17 -8.71 -1.42
C PHE A 16 -7.08 -9.19 -2.88
N ARG A 17 -5.90 -9.65 -3.33
CA ARG A 17 -5.71 -10.19 -4.68
C ARG A 17 -6.57 -11.42 -4.94
N LEU A 18 -6.65 -12.33 -3.97
CA LEU A 18 -7.48 -13.53 -4.08
C LEU A 18 -8.96 -13.15 -4.20
N GLU A 19 -9.44 -12.25 -3.34
CA GLU A 19 -10.82 -11.76 -3.36
C GLU A 19 -11.15 -11.05 -4.67
N LEU A 20 -10.25 -10.17 -5.15
CA LEU A 20 -10.42 -9.47 -6.42
C LEU A 20 -10.43 -10.45 -7.59
N THR A 21 -9.54 -11.43 -7.60
CA THR A 21 -9.49 -12.49 -8.61
C THR A 21 -10.82 -13.26 -8.65
N ASN A 22 -11.31 -13.70 -7.50
CA ASN A 22 -12.58 -14.42 -7.39
C ASN A 22 -13.77 -13.57 -7.83
N ALA A 23 -13.77 -12.27 -7.50
CA ALA A 23 -14.79 -11.33 -7.93
C ALA A 23 -14.77 -11.15 -9.45
N LEU A 24 -13.59 -11.02 -10.08
CA LEU A 24 -13.48 -10.93 -11.54
C LEU A 24 -14.03 -12.19 -12.21
N ILE A 25 -13.63 -13.39 -11.74
CA ILE A 25 -14.10 -14.68 -12.28
C ILE A 25 -15.63 -14.80 -12.15
N THR A 26 -16.18 -14.45 -10.99
CA THR A 26 -17.63 -14.54 -10.73
C THR A 26 -18.46 -13.62 -11.62
N ASN A 27 -17.85 -12.52 -12.09
CA ASN A 27 -18.48 -11.55 -12.99
C ASN A 27 -18.12 -11.77 -14.47
N ASP A 28 -17.52 -12.92 -14.82
CA ASP A 28 -17.08 -13.26 -16.18
C ASP A 28 -16.09 -12.23 -16.77
N ILE A 29 -15.26 -11.65 -15.89
CA ILE A 29 -14.19 -10.72 -16.26
C ILE A 29 -12.87 -11.47 -16.21
N ASP A 30 -12.01 -11.22 -17.20
CA ASP A 30 -10.63 -11.72 -17.23
C ASP A 30 -9.90 -11.47 -15.91
N SER A 31 -9.52 -12.57 -15.24
CA SER A 31 -8.85 -12.57 -13.94
C SER A 31 -7.45 -11.95 -14.01
N HIS A 32 -6.80 -11.94 -15.17
CA HIS A 32 -5.51 -11.27 -15.35
C HIS A 32 -5.57 -9.77 -15.14
N LYS A 33 -6.78 -9.16 -15.21
CA LYS A 33 -6.98 -7.75 -14.86
C LYS A 33 -6.69 -7.43 -13.39
N VAL A 34 -6.56 -8.43 -12.52
CA VAL A 34 -6.06 -8.25 -11.14
C VAL A 34 -4.68 -7.57 -11.12
N ASN A 35 -3.86 -7.75 -12.16
CA ASN A 35 -2.55 -7.13 -12.27
C ASN A 35 -2.61 -5.65 -12.70
N ASN A 36 -3.74 -5.21 -13.26
CA ASN A 36 -3.95 -3.82 -13.66
C ASN A 36 -4.57 -2.97 -12.53
N PHE A 37 -4.84 -3.57 -11.38
CA PHE A 37 -5.36 -2.84 -10.23
C PHE A 37 -4.31 -1.84 -9.72
N PRO A 38 -4.69 -0.59 -9.38
CA PRO A 38 -3.75 0.44 -8.96
C PRO A 38 -3.32 0.27 -7.49
N TYR A 39 -2.49 -0.75 -7.21
CA TYR A 39 -1.99 -1.02 -5.85
C TYR A 39 -1.18 0.14 -5.27
N ASP A 40 -0.43 0.85 -6.12
CA ASP A 40 0.35 2.01 -5.72
C ASP A 40 -0.55 3.15 -5.22
N GLU A 41 -1.68 3.41 -5.87
CA GLU A 41 -2.65 4.42 -5.43
C GLU A 41 -3.22 4.11 -4.04
N VAL A 42 -3.44 2.83 -3.73
CA VAL A 42 -3.91 2.39 -2.40
C VAL A 42 -2.84 2.66 -1.34
N VAL A 43 -1.59 2.29 -1.61
CA VAL A 43 -0.46 2.55 -0.70
C VAL A 43 -0.24 4.06 -0.52
N LYS A 44 -0.28 4.84 -1.60
CA LYS A 44 -0.21 6.32 -1.55
C LYS A 44 -1.32 6.90 -0.69
N ALA A 45 -2.55 6.42 -0.84
CA ALA A 45 -3.68 6.88 -0.04
C ALA A 45 -3.48 6.63 1.46
N GLY A 46 -2.88 5.49 1.83
CA GLY A 46 -2.54 5.16 3.22
C GLY A 46 -1.43 6.05 3.79
N LEU A 47 -0.33 6.23 3.05
CA LEU A 47 0.78 7.09 3.47
C LEU A 47 0.34 8.56 3.64
N LYS A 48 -0.53 9.06 2.75
CA LYS A 48 -1.07 10.42 2.80
C LYS A 48 -2.02 10.68 3.99
N GLN A 49 -2.41 9.64 4.75
CA GLN A 49 -3.17 9.84 6.00
C GLN A 49 -2.33 10.42 7.14
N ASN A 50 -0.99 10.43 7.03
CA ASN A 50 -0.08 10.88 8.10
C ASN A 50 -0.36 10.21 9.46
N SER A 51 -0.69 8.92 9.42
CA SER A 51 -1.03 8.12 10.58
C SER A 51 -0.13 6.91 10.62
N ASP A 52 0.48 6.66 11.78
CA ASP A 52 1.39 5.53 11.98
C ASP A 52 0.72 4.20 11.57
N TYR A 53 -0.54 3.99 11.98
CA TYR A 53 -1.33 2.80 11.63
C TYR A 53 -1.46 2.59 10.11
N TRP A 54 -1.96 3.59 9.37
CA TRP A 54 -2.16 3.49 7.92
C TRP A 54 -0.85 3.36 7.16
N ALA A 55 0.20 4.07 7.60
CA ALA A 55 1.52 3.96 7.01
C ALA A 55 2.16 2.58 7.25
N GLU A 56 1.96 1.98 8.42
CA GLU A 56 2.42 0.61 8.70
C GLU A 56 1.70 -0.44 7.82
N LEU A 57 0.41 -0.26 7.54
CA LEU A 57 -0.32 -1.15 6.62
C LEU A 57 0.13 -0.95 5.16
N ALA A 58 0.27 0.32 4.72
CA ALA A 58 0.78 0.67 3.40
C ALA A 58 2.20 0.09 3.18
N LEU A 59 3.06 0.16 4.20
CA LEU A 59 4.40 -0.38 4.16
C LEU A 59 4.41 -1.91 4.07
N LYS A 60 3.47 -2.61 4.73
CA LYS A 60 3.35 -4.08 4.59
C LYS A 60 3.02 -4.45 3.15
N TRP A 61 2.03 -3.81 2.54
CA TRP A 61 1.67 -4.06 1.14
C TRP A 61 2.86 -3.84 0.21
N PHE A 62 3.58 -2.73 0.37
CA PHE A 62 4.75 -2.42 -0.45
C PHE A 62 5.90 -3.41 -0.27
N ILE A 63 6.09 -3.96 0.94
CA ILE A 63 7.11 -4.99 1.19
C ILE A 63 6.72 -6.32 0.52
N ASP A 64 5.46 -6.70 0.63
CA ASP A 64 4.95 -7.97 0.13
C ASP A 64 4.89 -7.97 -1.41
N GLU A 65 4.55 -6.83 -2.02
CA GLU A 65 4.55 -6.63 -3.46
C GLU A 65 5.17 -5.26 -3.80
N PRO A 66 6.50 -5.21 -3.97
CA PRO A 66 7.18 -3.99 -4.38
C PRO A 66 6.75 -3.59 -5.79
N PHE A 67 6.48 -2.31 -5.99
CA PHE A 67 6.16 -1.75 -7.28
C PHE A 67 6.98 -0.47 -7.52
N GLU A 68 7.26 -0.18 -8.79
CA GLU A 68 8.08 0.96 -9.20
C GLU A 68 7.27 2.26 -9.18
N SER A 69 7.00 2.78 -7.99
CA SER A 69 6.32 4.07 -7.81
C SER A 69 7.22 5.06 -7.09
N MET A 70 7.78 6.01 -7.86
CA MET A 70 8.66 7.07 -7.33
C MET A 70 7.95 7.91 -6.26
N GLU A 71 6.65 8.17 -6.43
CA GLU A 71 5.85 8.92 -5.47
C GLU A 71 5.71 8.16 -4.13
N VAL A 72 5.54 6.83 -4.13
CA VAL A 72 5.53 6.04 -2.89
C VAL A 72 6.87 6.15 -2.18
N ILE A 73 7.99 6.07 -2.91
CA ILE A 73 9.33 6.23 -2.34
C ILE A 73 9.49 7.60 -1.69
N GLU A 74 9.05 8.67 -2.35
CA GLU A 74 9.11 10.03 -1.79
C GLU A 74 8.24 10.19 -0.54
N LEU A 75 7.03 9.62 -0.53
CA LEU A 75 6.17 9.61 0.67
C LEU A 75 6.84 8.86 1.84
N LEU A 76 7.48 7.73 1.57
CA LEU A 76 8.23 6.97 2.57
C LEU A 76 9.44 7.77 3.09
N ARG A 77 10.19 8.44 2.21
CA ARG A 77 11.28 9.36 2.61
C ARG A 77 10.76 10.50 3.48
N GLY A 78 9.63 11.10 3.11
CA GLY A 78 8.97 12.13 3.91
C GLY A 78 8.61 11.65 5.32
N ALA A 79 8.11 10.41 5.43
CA ALA A 79 7.77 9.82 6.72
C ALA A 79 8.99 9.64 7.65
N LEU A 80 10.20 9.42 7.13
CA LEU A 80 11.44 9.33 7.92
C LEU A 80 11.74 10.58 8.75
N HIS A 81 11.30 11.75 8.28
CA HIS A 81 11.56 13.04 8.92
C HIS A 81 10.33 13.63 9.61
N SER A 82 9.20 12.92 9.57
CA SER A 82 7.94 13.40 10.12
C SER A 82 7.80 13.16 11.63
N THR A 83 7.09 14.06 12.30
CA THR A 83 6.75 13.94 13.73
C THR A 83 5.62 12.95 14.01
N TRP A 84 4.75 12.70 13.03
CA TRP A 84 3.64 11.76 13.17
C TRP A 84 4.08 10.30 13.09
N ALA A 85 5.19 10.00 12.39
CA ALA A 85 5.70 8.64 12.29
C ALA A 85 6.36 8.21 13.60
N SER A 86 6.09 6.98 14.03
CA SER A 86 6.77 6.39 15.18
C SER A 86 8.22 6.03 14.83
N GLN A 87 9.04 5.86 15.87
CA GLN A 87 10.42 5.39 15.69
C GLN A 87 10.48 4.01 15.02
N ARG A 88 9.51 3.14 15.33
CA ARG A 88 9.39 1.82 14.73
C ARG A 88 9.14 1.91 13.22
N LEU A 89 8.16 2.72 12.81
CA LEU A 89 7.85 2.94 11.40
C LEU A 89 9.07 3.49 10.66
N ARG A 90 9.69 4.56 11.19
CA ARG A 90 10.91 5.15 10.59
C ARG A 90 12.03 4.13 10.41
N HIS A 91 12.26 3.28 11.40
CA HIS A 91 13.29 2.24 11.31
C HIS A 91 12.99 1.21 10.21
N ARG A 92 11.73 0.78 10.07
CA ARG A 92 11.30 -0.15 9.01
C ARG A 92 11.47 0.48 7.62
N ILE A 93 11.05 1.72 7.45
CA ILE A 93 11.21 2.47 6.20
C ILE A 93 12.69 2.60 5.84
N LYS A 94 13.53 2.97 6.82
CA LYS A 94 14.98 3.09 6.61
C LYS A 94 15.61 1.78 6.14
N LYS A 95 15.20 0.64 6.72
CA LYS A 95 15.68 -0.69 6.31
C LYS A 95 15.26 -1.05 4.88
N LEU A 96 14.08 -0.59 4.45
CA LEU A 96 13.56 -0.83 3.11
C LEU A 96 14.29 0.01 2.05
N LEU A 97 14.53 1.30 2.32
CA LEU A 97 15.12 2.24 1.34
C LEU A 97 16.65 2.18 1.24
N LEU A 98 17.33 1.56 2.21
CA LEU A 98 18.79 1.39 2.22
C LEU A 98 19.23 -0.03 1.82
N LYS A 99 18.29 -0.88 1.42
CA LYS A 99 18.57 -2.14 0.73
C LYS A 99 18.83 -1.86 -0.75
#